data_AF-A0A135LZ98-F1
#
_entry.id   AF-A0A135LZ98-F1
#
_cell.length_a   1.000
_cell.length_b   1.000
_cell.length_c   1.000
_cell.angle_alpha   90.00
_cell.angle_beta   90.00
_cell.angle_gamma   90.00
#
_symmetry.space_group_name_H-M   'P 1'
#
loop_
_entity.id
_entity.type
_entity.pdbx_description
1 polymer ?
#
loop_
_entity_poly.entity_id
_entity_poly.type
_entity_poly.pdbx_seq_one_letter_code
_entity_poly.pdbx_strand_id
1 'polypeptide(L)'
;MTSLWPQFITSTPVTERYWSQLTDIPLFVSYQLMILHKDVQNGHESVVACGNSIPVRWPLNDLPDGGWEATLQTGIENYHAGHKQPPNLLFALSVTVNPAHRQQKLTDILIRTLRGLGSQAHFEALVVPLRPTRKSQHPIVPLQAYVNWKLDDHTPYDPWLRKHLIHGGQIFRIAPHSMTNTAHADQWKDWTGCDLAALAKSGVETCSNGHVDVPIPGALVPVQYDPVSKTASYVEPNIWVIHPMH
;
A
#
# COMPACT_ATOMS: atom_id res chain seq x y z
N MET A 1 17.35 -2.87 -1.06
CA MET A 1 16.93 -1.56 -1.60
C MET A 1 16.44 -0.71 -0.45
N THR A 2 16.84 0.56 -0.36
CA THR A 2 16.17 1.52 0.54
C THR A 2 14.68 1.51 0.20
N SER A 3 13.82 1.48 1.23
CA SER A 3 12.37 1.49 1.03
C SER A 3 11.97 2.68 0.16
N LEU A 4 11.24 2.42 -0.94
CA LEU A 4 10.66 3.50 -1.76
C LEU A 4 9.36 4.04 -1.15
N TRP A 5 8.90 3.45 -0.05
CA TRP A 5 7.75 3.89 0.71
C TRP A 5 8.19 4.90 1.77
N PRO A 6 7.37 5.91 2.09
CA PRO A 6 7.63 6.78 3.22
C PRO A 6 7.86 5.96 4.50
N GLN A 7 8.83 6.36 5.33
CA GLN A 7 9.24 5.56 6.49
C GLN A 7 8.09 5.28 7.45
N PHE A 8 7.23 6.28 7.72
CA PHE A 8 6.06 6.09 8.58
C PHE A 8 5.15 4.96 8.06
N ILE A 9 5.01 4.77 6.74
CA ILE A 9 4.21 3.67 6.20
C ILE A 9 4.84 2.30 6.50
N THR A 10 6.17 2.20 6.49
CA THR A 10 6.87 0.93 6.76
C THR A 10 7.11 0.66 8.24
N SER A 11 6.80 1.61 9.11
CA SER A 11 7.01 1.54 10.56
C SER A 11 5.72 1.32 11.35
N THR A 12 4.68 0.76 10.71
CA THR A 12 3.46 0.41 11.43
C THR A 12 3.67 -0.84 12.30
N PRO A 13 2.99 -0.99 13.44
CA PRO A 13 3.11 -2.18 14.29
C PRO A 13 2.83 -3.49 13.54
N VAL A 14 1.91 -3.47 12.56
CA VAL A 14 1.59 -4.61 11.72
C VAL A 14 2.75 -4.93 10.78
N THR A 15 3.33 -3.92 10.12
CA THR A 15 4.47 -4.12 9.22
C THR A 15 5.68 -4.68 9.97
N GLU A 16 6.03 -4.09 11.11
CA GLU A 16 7.17 -4.53 11.93
C GLU A 16 7.02 -5.97 12.42
N ARG A 17 5.79 -6.37 12.76
CA ARG A 17 5.51 -7.72 13.29
C ARG A 17 5.45 -8.80 12.21
N TYR A 18 4.87 -8.49 11.05
CA TYR A 18 4.44 -9.52 10.09
C TYR A 18 5.22 -9.51 8.77
N TRP A 19 5.85 -8.40 8.37
CA TRP A 19 6.39 -8.26 7.01
C TRP A 19 7.51 -9.25 6.68
N SER A 20 8.46 -9.49 7.59
CA SER A 20 9.58 -10.41 7.37
C SER A 20 9.12 -11.85 7.11
N GLN A 21 7.97 -12.24 7.66
CA GLN A 21 7.46 -13.61 7.55
C GLN A 21 7.01 -13.96 6.12
N LEU A 22 6.77 -12.96 5.25
CA LEU A 22 6.43 -13.17 3.84
C LEU A 22 7.53 -13.96 3.09
N THR A 23 8.79 -13.84 3.51
CA THR A 23 9.93 -14.54 2.90
C THR A 23 10.34 -15.81 3.65
N ASP A 24 9.79 -16.04 4.85
CA ASP A 24 10.18 -17.17 5.70
C ASP A 24 9.15 -18.31 5.64
N ILE A 25 7.87 -17.99 5.41
CA ILE A 25 6.78 -18.96 5.41
C ILE A 25 6.66 -19.63 4.03
N PRO A 26 6.74 -20.98 3.94
CA PRO A 26 6.70 -21.70 2.66
C PRO A 26 5.48 -21.44 1.79
N LEU A 27 4.33 -21.12 2.38
CA LEU A 27 3.12 -20.78 1.60
C LEU A 27 3.27 -19.44 0.85
N PHE A 28 4.08 -18.51 1.37
CA PHE A 28 4.15 -17.12 0.89
C PHE A 28 5.34 -16.88 -0.04
N VAL A 29 6.41 -17.66 0.08
CA VAL A 29 7.65 -17.46 -0.71
C VAL A 29 7.41 -17.51 -2.22
N SER A 30 6.48 -18.35 -2.71
CA SER A 30 6.15 -18.47 -4.13
C SER A 30 5.52 -17.21 -4.72
N TYR A 31 5.10 -16.27 -3.87
CA TYR A 31 4.45 -15.00 -4.27
C TYR A 31 5.33 -13.77 -3.97
N GLN A 32 6.60 -13.98 -3.60
CA GLN A 32 7.60 -12.91 -3.45
C GLN A 32 8.46 -12.84 -4.70
N LEU A 33 8.21 -11.84 -5.54
CA LEU A 33 8.86 -11.66 -6.82
C LEU A 33 9.99 -10.63 -6.75
N MET A 34 11.08 -10.91 -7.45
CA MET A 34 12.17 -9.97 -7.68
C MET A 34 12.54 -9.98 -9.17
N ILE A 35 12.85 -8.80 -9.71
CA ILE A 35 13.47 -8.65 -11.03
C ILE A 35 14.89 -8.18 -10.81
N LEU A 36 15.85 -8.93 -11.35
CA LEU A 36 17.26 -8.60 -11.36
C LEU A 36 17.63 -7.97 -12.71
N HIS A 37 18.41 -6.90 -12.66
CA HIS A 37 19.11 -6.35 -13.82
C HIS A 37 20.57 -6.76 -13.74
N LYS A 38 21.05 -7.40 -14.80
CA LYS A 38 22.46 -7.77 -14.96
C LYS A 38 23.12 -6.77 -15.91
N ASP A 39 24.08 -6.03 -15.39
CA ASP A 39 24.88 -5.11 -16.18
C ASP A 39 25.72 -5.88 -17.21
N VAL A 40 25.67 -5.46 -18.47
CA VAL A 40 26.31 -6.16 -19.59
C VAL A 40 27.83 -5.96 -19.59
N GLN A 41 28.34 -4.88 -19.02
CA GLN A 41 29.77 -4.54 -19.03
C GLN A 41 30.53 -5.23 -17.91
N ASN A 42 29.99 -5.24 -16.69
CA ASN A 42 30.68 -5.80 -15.52
C ASN A 42 30.01 -7.05 -14.94
N GLY A 43 28.85 -7.47 -15.47
CA GLY A 43 28.12 -8.65 -15.02
C GLY A 43 27.42 -8.50 -13.67
N HIS A 44 27.42 -7.31 -13.07
CA HIS A 44 26.85 -7.05 -11.75
C HIS A 44 25.32 -7.19 -11.78
N GLU A 45 24.78 -7.93 -10.82
CA GLU A 45 23.34 -8.12 -10.66
C GLU A 45 22.80 -7.21 -9.56
N SER A 46 21.72 -6.50 -9.86
CA SER A 46 21.05 -5.61 -8.92
C SER A 46 19.55 -5.83 -8.96
N VAL A 47 18.89 -5.75 -7.80
CA VAL A 47 17.43 -5.81 -7.74
C VAL A 47 16.86 -4.49 -8.25
N VAL A 48 16.03 -4.56 -9.28
CA VAL A 48 15.43 -3.39 -9.93
C VAL A 48 13.93 -3.29 -9.75
N ALA A 49 13.28 -4.38 -9.37
CA ALA A 49 11.88 -4.36 -8.96
C ALA A 49 11.54 -5.50 -8.00
N CYS A 50 10.57 -5.27 -7.13
CA CYS A 50 9.99 -6.25 -6.22
C CYS A 50 8.46 -6.26 -6.32
N GLY A 51 7.87 -7.43 -6.23
CA GLY A 51 6.43 -7.62 -6.06
C GLY A 51 6.17 -8.53 -4.86
N ASN A 52 5.52 -8.02 -3.83
CA ASN A 52 5.18 -8.79 -2.63
C ASN A 52 3.68 -9.03 -2.60
N SER A 53 3.28 -10.29 -2.42
CA SER A 53 1.88 -10.66 -2.31
C SER A 53 1.66 -11.69 -1.21
N ILE A 54 0.43 -11.82 -0.75
CA ILE A 54 0.04 -12.80 0.27
C ILE A 54 -1.27 -13.48 -0.11
N PRO A 55 -1.32 -14.82 -0.15
CA PRO A 55 -2.57 -15.55 -0.32
C PRO A 55 -3.37 -15.51 1.00
N VAL A 56 -4.64 -15.10 0.92
CA VAL A 56 -5.53 -14.99 2.09
C VAL A 56 -6.90 -15.58 1.77
N ARG A 57 -7.51 -16.22 2.77
CA ARG A 57 -8.91 -16.64 2.72
C ARG A 57 -9.80 -15.46 3.11
N TRP A 58 -10.64 -14.98 2.19
CA TRP A 58 -11.60 -13.91 2.45
C TRP A 58 -12.82 -14.01 1.50
N PRO A 59 -14.03 -13.66 1.91
CA PRO A 59 -15.13 -13.42 0.97
C PRO A 59 -14.82 -12.24 0.04
N LEU A 60 -14.82 -12.47 -1.28
CA LEU A 60 -14.47 -11.43 -2.26
C LEU A 60 -15.40 -10.20 -2.22
N ASN A 61 -16.65 -10.41 -1.80
CA ASN A 61 -17.69 -9.38 -1.67
C ASN A 61 -17.69 -8.65 -0.31
N ASP A 62 -16.75 -8.97 0.59
CA ASP A 62 -16.68 -8.39 1.93
C ASP A 62 -15.22 -8.18 2.38
N LEU A 63 -14.41 -7.57 1.51
CA LEU A 63 -13.03 -7.16 1.85
C LEU A 63 -13.03 -6.24 3.08
N PRO A 64 -11.99 -6.20 3.93
CA PRO A 64 -12.02 -5.49 5.21
C PRO A 64 -11.87 -3.97 5.08
N ASP A 65 -12.37 -3.24 6.08
CA ASP A 65 -12.09 -1.81 6.26
C ASP A 65 -10.65 -1.52 6.72
N GLY A 66 -10.02 -2.49 7.38
CA GLY A 66 -8.62 -2.43 7.81
C GLY A 66 -7.59 -2.60 6.67
N GLY A 67 -8.07 -2.72 5.43
CA GLY A 67 -7.23 -2.56 4.25
C GLY A 67 -6.00 -3.47 4.19
N TRP A 68 -4.90 -2.87 3.77
CA TRP A 68 -3.58 -3.51 3.66
C TRP A 68 -3.12 -4.21 4.95
N GLU A 69 -3.25 -3.55 6.11
CA GLU A 69 -2.80 -4.11 7.38
C GLU A 69 -3.61 -5.33 7.79
N ALA A 70 -4.94 -5.25 7.69
CA ALA A 70 -5.82 -6.37 7.98
C ALA A 70 -5.50 -7.58 7.10
N THR A 71 -5.19 -7.37 5.82
CA THR A 71 -4.80 -8.43 4.90
C THR A 71 -3.48 -9.09 5.31
N LEU A 72 -2.44 -8.31 5.57
CA LEU A 72 -1.13 -8.87 5.97
C LEU A 72 -1.26 -9.67 7.26
N GLN A 73 -1.85 -9.06 8.30
CA GLN A 73 -2.08 -9.72 9.59
C GLN A 73 -2.88 -11.01 9.43
N THR A 74 -4.04 -10.94 8.78
CA THR A 74 -4.96 -12.08 8.63
C THR A 74 -4.30 -13.22 7.85
N GLY A 75 -3.54 -12.93 6.80
CA GLY A 75 -2.83 -13.95 6.04
C GLY A 75 -1.81 -14.71 6.89
N ILE A 76 -0.98 -14.00 7.65
CA ILE A 76 0.01 -14.62 8.53
C ILE A 76 -0.67 -15.41 9.67
N GLU A 77 -1.67 -14.81 10.32
CA GLU A 77 -2.36 -15.44 11.46
C GLU A 77 -3.14 -16.69 11.04
N ASN A 78 -3.83 -16.67 9.90
CA ASN A 78 -4.53 -17.84 9.37
C ASN A 78 -3.57 -19.01 9.08
N TYR A 79 -2.36 -18.71 8.59
CA TYR A 79 -1.33 -19.73 8.37
C TYR A 79 -0.89 -20.38 9.68
N HIS A 80 -0.54 -19.57 10.69
CA HIS A 80 -0.10 -20.09 12.00
C HIS A 80 -1.21 -20.84 12.75
N ALA A 81 -2.46 -20.40 12.60
CA ALA A 81 -3.62 -21.08 13.17
C ALA A 81 -3.96 -22.40 12.45
N GLY A 82 -3.30 -22.73 11.32
CA GLY A 82 -3.50 -23.99 10.61
C GLY A 82 -4.92 -24.14 10.04
N HIS A 83 -5.50 -23.05 9.53
CA HIS A 83 -6.87 -23.06 9.00
C HIS A 83 -7.05 -24.13 7.93
N LYS A 84 -8.12 -24.92 8.06
CA LYS A 84 -8.40 -26.06 7.16
C LYS A 84 -8.79 -25.65 5.74
N GLN A 85 -9.30 -24.43 5.56
CA GLN A 85 -9.68 -23.94 4.24
C GLN A 85 -8.49 -23.23 3.58
N PRO A 86 -8.15 -23.59 2.33
CA PRO A 86 -7.07 -22.93 1.62
C PRO A 86 -7.43 -21.47 1.30
N PRO A 87 -6.44 -20.59 1.16
CA PRO A 87 -6.65 -19.24 0.63
C PRO A 87 -7.37 -19.26 -0.72
N ASN A 88 -8.23 -18.28 -0.97
CA ASN A 88 -8.95 -18.13 -2.23
C ASN A 88 -8.60 -16.85 -2.99
N LEU A 89 -7.95 -15.88 -2.35
CA LEU A 89 -7.55 -14.61 -2.94
C LEU A 89 -6.04 -14.41 -2.82
N LEU A 90 -5.43 -13.80 -3.83
CA LEU A 90 -4.05 -13.30 -3.75
C LEU A 90 -4.09 -11.79 -3.57
N PHE A 91 -3.48 -11.27 -2.51
CA PHE A 91 -3.40 -9.83 -2.28
C PHE A 91 -2.02 -9.29 -2.67
N ALA A 92 -1.97 -8.33 -3.60
CA ALA A 92 -0.73 -7.64 -3.99
C ALA A 92 -0.40 -6.52 -3.01
N LEU A 93 0.42 -6.82 -1.99
CA LEU A 93 0.78 -5.88 -0.92
C LEU A 93 1.69 -4.74 -1.40
N SER A 94 2.67 -5.04 -2.26
CA SER A 94 3.62 -4.02 -2.72
C SER A 94 4.13 -4.33 -4.12
N VAL A 95 4.23 -3.28 -4.95
CA VAL A 95 4.95 -3.31 -6.22
C VAL A 95 5.88 -2.12 -6.25
N THR A 96 7.18 -2.40 -6.30
CA THR A 96 8.23 -1.38 -6.15
C THR A 96 9.20 -1.50 -7.31
N VAL A 97 9.52 -0.39 -7.98
CA VAL A 97 10.48 -0.33 -9.09
C VAL A 97 11.52 0.74 -8.80
N ASN A 98 12.79 0.37 -8.89
CA ASN A 98 13.93 1.27 -8.75
C ASN A 98 13.75 2.48 -9.69
N PRO A 99 13.84 3.73 -9.19
CA PRO A 99 13.66 4.92 -9.99
C PRO A 99 14.48 4.96 -11.29
N ALA A 100 15.72 4.45 -11.27
CA ALA A 100 16.60 4.38 -12.44
C ALA A 100 16.13 3.40 -13.53
N HIS A 101 15.21 2.48 -13.19
CA HIS A 101 14.67 1.46 -14.10
C HIS A 101 13.16 1.63 -14.37
N ARG A 102 12.61 2.81 -14.08
CA ARG A 102 11.23 3.15 -14.45
C ARG A 102 11.07 3.23 -15.97
N GLN A 103 9.82 3.16 -16.45
CA GLN A 103 9.45 3.17 -17.87
C GLN A 103 9.88 1.93 -18.68
N GLN A 104 10.46 0.91 -18.06
CA GLN A 104 10.86 -0.35 -18.72
C GLN A 104 9.78 -1.45 -18.63
N LYS A 105 8.51 -1.07 -18.43
CA LYS A 105 7.36 -2.00 -18.25
C LYS A 105 7.54 -3.04 -17.13
N LEU A 106 8.50 -2.86 -16.21
CA LEU A 106 8.78 -3.81 -15.12
C LEU A 106 7.57 -4.06 -14.22
N THR A 107 6.78 -3.02 -13.95
CA THR A 107 5.52 -3.16 -13.23
C THR A 107 4.53 -4.06 -13.95
N ASP A 108 4.44 -3.98 -15.27
CA ASP A 108 3.51 -4.77 -16.08
C ASP A 108 3.92 -6.24 -16.03
N ILE A 109 5.23 -6.50 -16.07
CA ILE A 109 5.80 -7.84 -15.88
C ILE A 109 5.40 -8.39 -14.51
N LEU A 110 5.64 -7.64 -13.42
CA LEU A 110 5.26 -8.07 -12.06
C LEU A 110 3.75 -8.37 -11.93
N ILE A 111 2.89 -7.48 -12.41
CA ILE A 111 1.43 -7.67 -12.35
C ILE A 111 1.01 -8.91 -13.14
N ARG A 112 1.54 -9.10 -14.36
CA ARG A 112 1.23 -10.29 -15.18
C ARG A 112 1.71 -11.57 -14.53
N THR A 113 2.92 -11.57 -13.97
CA THR A 113 3.47 -12.73 -13.26
C THR A 113 2.62 -13.09 -12.05
N LEU A 114 2.22 -12.11 -11.22
CA LEU A 114 1.34 -12.36 -10.07
C LEU A 114 -0.02 -12.90 -10.51
N ARG A 115 -0.60 -12.39 -11.60
CA ARG A 115 -1.84 -12.93 -12.16
C ARG A 115 -1.69 -14.37 -12.65
N GLY A 116 -0.57 -14.67 -13.32
CA GLY A 116 -0.26 -16.03 -13.78
C GLY A 116 -0.12 -17.01 -12.59
N LEU A 117 0.62 -16.63 -11.56
CA LEU A 117 0.76 -17.41 -10.32
C LEU A 117 -0.60 -17.62 -9.64
N GLY A 118 -1.41 -16.56 -9.54
CA GLY A 118 -2.73 -16.69 -8.92
C GLY A 118 -3.68 -17.58 -9.71
N SER A 119 -3.62 -17.55 -11.04
CA SER A 119 -4.40 -18.44 -11.91
C SER A 119 -3.97 -19.90 -11.77
N GLN A 120 -2.65 -20.16 -11.72
CA GLN A 120 -2.09 -21.51 -11.51
C GLN A 120 -2.45 -22.07 -10.13
N ALA A 121 -2.56 -21.21 -9.11
CA ALA A 121 -2.99 -21.57 -7.77
C ALA A 121 -4.52 -21.62 -7.60
N HIS A 122 -5.28 -21.39 -8.68
CA HIS A 122 -6.76 -21.37 -8.67
C HIS A 122 -7.39 -20.35 -7.71
N PHE A 123 -6.75 -19.20 -7.50
CA PHE A 123 -7.38 -18.10 -6.77
C PHE A 123 -8.51 -17.48 -7.58
N GLU A 124 -9.56 -17.02 -6.89
CA GLU A 124 -10.72 -16.36 -7.47
C GLU A 124 -10.36 -14.98 -8.05
N ALA A 125 -9.44 -14.26 -7.39
CA ALA A 125 -9.01 -12.94 -7.81
C ALA A 125 -7.62 -12.56 -7.27
N LEU A 126 -6.97 -11.62 -7.98
CA LEU A 126 -5.90 -10.80 -7.44
C LEU A 126 -6.51 -9.51 -6.91
N VAL A 127 -6.36 -9.26 -5.61
CA VAL A 127 -6.88 -8.09 -4.92
C VAL A 127 -5.74 -7.14 -4.61
N VAL A 128 -5.96 -5.84 -4.85
CA VAL A 128 -4.94 -4.81 -4.69
C VAL A 128 -5.45 -3.78 -3.68
N PRO A 129 -4.84 -3.66 -2.48
CA PRO A 129 -5.00 -2.49 -1.62
C PRO A 129 -4.26 -1.29 -2.23
N LEU A 130 -4.88 -0.67 -3.24
CA LEU A 130 -4.24 0.36 -4.05
C LEU A 130 -4.05 1.64 -3.25
N ARG A 131 -2.78 2.03 -3.09
CA ARG A 131 -2.35 3.35 -2.60
C ARG A 131 -2.13 4.29 -3.80
N PRO A 132 -2.98 5.31 -4.04
CA PRO A 132 -2.85 6.17 -5.22
C PRO A 132 -1.58 7.01 -5.17
N THR A 133 -0.90 7.14 -6.31
CA THR A 133 0.45 7.72 -6.38
C THR A 133 0.48 9.25 -6.40
N ARG A 134 -0.61 9.91 -6.84
CA ARG A 134 -0.72 11.37 -6.85
C ARG A 134 -1.60 11.93 -5.74
N LYS A 135 -2.25 11.07 -4.93
CA LYS A 135 -3.15 11.53 -3.86
C LYS A 135 -2.43 12.36 -2.80
N SER A 136 -1.14 12.10 -2.55
CA SER A 136 -0.32 12.89 -1.63
C SER A 136 -0.08 14.34 -2.07
N GLN A 137 -0.36 14.68 -3.34
CA GLN A 137 -0.36 16.06 -3.83
C GLN A 137 -1.63 16.83 -3.45
N HIS A 138 -2.67 16.10 -3.02
CA HIS A 138 -4.00 16.61 -2.68
C HIS A 138 -4.46 16.08 -1.32
N PRO A 139 -3.67 16.20 -0.24
CA PRO A 139 -3.91 15.49 1.03
C PRO A 139 -5.24 15.86 1.69
N ILE A 140 -5.68 17.13 1.56
CA ILE A 140 -6.94 17.65 2.13
C ILE A 140 -8.18 17.11 1.41
N VAL A 141 -8.05 16.67 0.15
CA VAL A 141 -9.20 16.14 -0.61
C VAL A 141 -9.59 14.77 -0.06
N PRO A 142 -10.86 14.53 0.33
CA PRO A 142 -11.30 13.20 0.75
C PRO A 142 -11.07 12.16 -0.35
N LEU A 143 -10.60 10.95 0.00
CA LEU A 143 -10.29 9.93 -1.00
C LEU A 143 -11.53 9.55 -1.86
N GLN A 144 -12.73 9.59 -1.26
CA GLN A 144 -14.00 9.36 -1.95
C GLN A 144 -14.26 10.38 -3.08
N ALA A 145 -13.80 11.62 -2.94
CA ALA A 145 -13.88 12.61 -4.00
C ALA A 145 -12.76 12.39 -5.03
N TYR A 146 -11.54 12.19 -4.55
CA TYR A 146 -10.35 12.02 -5.39
C TYR A 146 -10.45 10.84 -6.37
N VAL A 147 -10.99 9.70 -5.94
CA VAL A 147 -11.13 8.49 -6.78
C VAL A 147 -11.99 8.73 -8.02
N ASN A 148 -12.88 9.73 -7.96
CA ASN A 148 -13.77 10.11 -9.05
C ASN A 148 -13.17 11.17 -9.99
N TRP A 149 -12.00 11.72 -9.67
CA TRP A 149 -11.32 12.69 -10.53
C TRP A 149 -10.85 12.04 -11.83
N LYS A 150 -11.09 12.72 -12.95
CA LYS A 150 -10.77 12.24 -14.29
C LYS A 150 -9.95 13.28 -15.05
N LEU A 151 -9.16 12.83 -16.00
CA LEU A 151 -8.58 13.68 -17.05
C LEU A 151 -9.61 13.96 -18.16
N ASP A 152 -9.22 14.80 -19.11
CA ASP A 152 -10.05 15.17 -20.27
C ASP A 152 -10.46 13.96 -21.12
N ASP A 153 -9.64 12.91 -21.16
CA ASP A 153 -9.92 11.64 -21.84
C ASP A 153 -10.84 10.69 -21.03
N HIS A 154 -11.45 11.20 -19.95
CA HIS A 154 -12.30 10.47 -19.00
C HIS A 154 -11.63 9.32 -18.24
N THR A 155 -10.31 9.16 -18.33
CA THR A 155 -9.56 8.18 -17.52
C THR A 155 -9.28 8.70 -16.11
N PRO A 156 -9.07 7.83 -15.10
CA PRO A 156 -8.76 8.28 -13.75
C PRO A 156 -7.54 9.21 -13.69
N TYR A 157 -7.67 10.29 -12.90
CA TYR A 157 -6.60 11.25 -12.67
C TYR A 157 -5.33 10.57 -12.14
N ASP A 158 -5.48 9.65 -11.18
CA ASP A 158 -4.34 8.92 -10.61
C ASP A 158 -3.77 7.91 -11.63
N PRO A 159 -2.48 8.00 -11.98
CA PRO A 159 -1.88 7.13 -12.99
C PRO A 159 -1.81 5.67 -12.53
N TRP A 160 -1.72 5.42 -11.23
CA TRP A 160 -1.66 4.06 -10.70
C TRP A 160 -3.02 3.38 -10.74
N LEU A 161 -4.07 4.10 -10.33
CA LEU A 161 -5.45 3.63 -10.47
C LEU A 161 -5.79 3.34 -11.94
N ARG A 162 -5.51 4.30 -12.83
CA ARG A 162 -5.72 4.16 -14.27
C ARG A 162 -5.04 2.91 -14.82
N LYS A 163 -3.80 2.65 -14.42
CA LYS A 163 -3.05 1.47 -14.86
C LYS A 163 -3.75 0.17 -14.49
N HIS A 164 -4.25 0.04 -13.26
CA HIS A 164 -4.99 -1.15 -12.87
C HIS A 164 -6.30 -1.31 -13.66
N LEU A 165 -7.04 -0.22 -13.89
CA LEU A 165 -8.30 -0.31 -14.66
C LEU A 165 -8.06 -0.70 -16.12
N ILE A 166 -7.01 -0.17 -16.76
CA ILE A 166 -6.60 -0.57 -18.13
C ILE A 166 -6.29 -2.07 -18.19
N HIS A 167 -5.79 -2.67 -17.11
CA HIS A 167 -5.49 -4.10 -17.04
C HIS A 167 -6.66 -4.98 -16.58
N GLY A 168 -7.88 -4.44 -16.58
CA GLY A 168 -9.10 -5.18 -16.22
C GLY A 168 -9.43 -5.16 -14.73
N GLY A 169 -8.70 -4.35 -13.95
CA GLY A 169 -9.01 -4.13 -12.54
C GLY A 169 -10.31 -3.36 -12.38
N GLN A 170 -11.06 -3.68 -11.34
CA GLN A 170 -12.33 -3.05 -11.00
C GLN A 170 -12.24 -2.45 -9.60
N ILE A 171 -12.66 -1.19 -9.45
CA ILE A 171 -12.77 -0.56 -8.13
C ILE A 171 -13.90 -1.27 -7.39
N PHE A 172 -13.59 -1.83 -6.22
CA PHE A 172 -14.60 -2.44 -5.36
C PHE A 172 -15.16 -1.40 -4.37
N ARG A 173 -14.31 -0.87 -3.49
CA ARG A 173 -14.65 0.19 -2.52
C ARG A 173 -13.38 0.78 -1.90
N ILE A 174 -13.54 1.79 -1.04
CA ILE A 174 -12.46 2.30 -0.21
C ILE A 174 -12.39 1.49 1.11
N ALA A 175 -11.18 1.19 1.56
CA ALA A 175 -10.88 0.73 2.91
C ALA A 175 -10.45 1.95 3.74
N PRO A 176 -11.24 2.40 4.73
CA PRO A 176 -10.95 3.65 5.45
C PRO A 176 -9.74 3.60 6.38
N HIS A 177 -9.34 2.42 6.87
CA HIS A 177 -8.32 2.26 7.92
C HIS A 177 -7.20 1.31 7.49
N SER A 178 -6.67 1.49 6.27
CA SER A 178 -5.72 0.57 5.66
C SER A 178 -4.37 0.49 6.35
N MET A 179 -3.85 1.62 6.82
CA MET A 179 -2.57 1.68 7.51
C MET A 179 -2.65 2.70 8.63
N THR A 180 -2.27 2.30 9.84
CA THR A 180 -2.40 3.16 11.03
C THR A 180 -1.07 3.35 11.73
N ASN A 181 -0.72 4.60 12.03
CA ASN A 181 0.41 4.95 12.87
C ASN A 181 0.00 5.94 13.95
N THR A 182 0.50 5.72 15.16
CA THR A 182 0.43 6.70 16.25
C THR A 182 1.78 6.76 16.93
N ALA A 183 2.34 7.95 17.05
CA ALA A 183 3.65 8.15 17.66
C ALA A 183 3.80 9.57 18.23
N HIS A 184 4.84 9.78 19.05
CA HIS A 184 5.22 11.11 19.51
C HIS A 184 5.74 11.96 18.34
N ALA A 185 5.62 13.29 18.44
CA ALA A 185 6.04 14.24 17.41
C ALA A 185 7.52 14.10 17.02
N ASP A 186 8.38 13.74 17.98
CA ASP A 186 9.81 13.50 17.71
C ASP A 186 10.01 12.31 16.76
N GLN A 187 9.26 11.21 16.97
CA GLN A 187 9.31 10.04 16.08
C GLN A 187 8.77 10.38 14.68
N TRP A 188 7.73 11.19 14.60
CA TRP A 188 7.22 11.70 13.32
C TRP A 188 8.26 12.56 12.61
N LYS A 189 9.00 13.39 13.34
CA LYS A 189 10.11 14.19 12.80
C LYS A 189 11.22 13.29 12.25
N ASP A 190 11.55 12.20 12.94
CA ASP A 190 12.53 11.23 12.43
C ASP A 190 12.06 10.56 11.12
N TRP A 191 10.78 10.21 11.04
CA TRP A 191 10.20 9.56 9.86
C TRP A 191 10.04 10.48 8.65
N THR A 192 9.79 11.77 8.88
CA THR A 192 9.29 12.68 7.84
C THR A 192 10.16 13.92 7.62
N GLY A 193 11.07 14.22 8.54
CA GLY A 193 11.78 15.48 8.63
C GLY A 193 10.91 16.68 9.04
N CYS A 194 9.61 16.47 9.31
CA CYS A 194 8.66 17.54 9.59
C CYS A 194 8.55 17.84 11.08
N ASP A 195 8.60 19.12 11.43
CA ASP A 195 8.25 19.59 12.78
C ASP A 195 6.74 19.83 12.85
N LEU A 196 6.00 18.83 13.34
CA LEU A 196 4.54 18.89 13.43
C LEU A 196 4.05 20.07 14.28
N ALA A 197 4.78 20.42 15.35
CA ALA A 197 4.41 21.53 16.21
C ALA A 197 4.57 22.88 15.51
N ALA A 198 5.60 23.04 14.67
CA ALA A 198 5.76 24.24 13.84
C ALA A 198 4.70 24.31 12.72
N LEU A 199 4.44 23.20 12.03
CA LEU A 199 3.45 23.13 10.95
C LEU A 199 2.03 23.39 11.45
N ALA A 200 1.68 22.85 12.63
CA ALA A 200 0.39 23.09 13.27
C ALA A 200 0.15 24.58 13.58
N LYS A 201 1.20 25.36 13.85
CA LYS A 201 1.10 26.82 14.08
C LYS A 201 0.89 27.62 12.78
N SER A 202 1.40 27.11 11.65
CA SER A 202 1.25 27.77 10.33
C SER A 202 -0.11 27.55 9.66
N GLY A 203 -0.91 26.60 10.16
CA GLY A 203 -2.33 26.45 9.86
C GLY A 203 -2.69 25.30 8.92
N VAL A 204 -3.62 24.44 9.37
CA VAL A 204 -4.98 24.15 8.85
C VAL A 204 -5.84 23.84 10.08
N GLU A 205 -7.12 24.21 10.04
CA GLU A 205 -8.08 24.26 11.15
C GLU A 205 -8.14 23.05 12.09
N THR A 206 -8.50 23.36 13.34
CA THR A 206 -8.80 22.45 14.43
C THR A 206 -9.92 21.49 14.07
N CYS A 207 -9.61 20.21 13.94
CA CYS A 207 -10.62 19.17 14.04
C CYS A 207 -11.21 19.18 15.45
N SER A 208 -12.51 18.89 15.53
CA SER A 208 -13.27 18.72 16.77
C SER A 208 -12.45 17.94 17.80
N ASN A 209 -12.33 18.49 19.02
CA ASN A 209 -11.61 17.93 20.18
C ASN A 209 -10.13 18.34 20.33
N GLY A 210 -9.69 19.46 19.73
CA GLY A 210 -8.39 20.07 20.04
C GLY A 210 -7.19 19.52 19.27
N HIS A 211 -7.43 18.72 18.23
CA HIS A 211 -6.39 18.21 17.33
C HIS A 211 -6.23 19.11 16.09
N VAL A 212 -5.05 19.07 15.46
CA VAL A 212 -4.70 19.83 14.27
C VAL A 212 -4.35 18.88 13.12
N ASP A 213 -5.00 19.06 11.97
CA ASP A 213 -4.70 18.26 10.78
C ASP A 213 -3.49 18.86 10.04
N VAL A 214 -2.40 18.10 9.99
CA VAL A 214 -1.12 18.53 9.42
C VAL A 214 -0.80 17.71 8.17
N PRO A 215 -0.86 18.31 6.97
CA PRO A 215 -0.34 17.68 5.76
C PRO A 215 1.17 17.49 5.84
N ILE A 216 1.65 16.28 5.52
CA ILE A 216 3.08 15.97 5.46
C ILE A 216 3.45 15.37 4.09
N PRO A 217 4.71 15.51 3.63
CA PRO A 217 5.16 14.91 2.38
C PRO A 217 4.91 13.39 2.35
N GLY A 218 4.29 12.93 1.26
CA GLY A 218 4.08 11.51 1.01
C GLY A 218 2.84 10.90 1.68
N ALA A 219 2.22 11.55 2.66
CA ALA A 219 0.95 11.09 3.25
C ALA A 219 -0.23 11.33 2.30
N LEU A 220 -1.22 10.43 2.32
CA LEU A 220 -2.41 10.56 1.47
C LEU A 220 -3.50 11.42 2.11
N VAL A 221 -3.49 11.55 3.43
CA VAL A 221 -4.39 12.37 4.24
C VAL A 221 -3.55 13.14 5.27
N PRO A 222 -4.10 14.16 5.94
CA PRO A 222 -3.38 14.82 7.03
C PRO A 222 -3.09 13.88 8.20
N VAL A 223 -2.01 14.16 8.92
CA VAL A 223 -1.74 13.58 10.24
C VAL A 223 -2.51 14.39 11.27
N GLN A 224 -3.24 13.73 12.15
CA GLN A 224 -3.97 14.36 13.23
C GLN A 224 -3.04 14.53 14.43
N TYR A 225 -2.57 15.75 14.68
CA TYR A 225 -1.62 16.09 15.74
C TYR A 225 -2.33 16.65 16.97
N ASP A 226 -2.00 16.12 18.15
CA ASP A 226 -2.39 16.65 19.46
C ASP A 226 -1.27 17.51 20.06
N PRO A 227 -1.42 18.84 20.13
CA PRO A 227 -0.42 19.72 20.72
C PRO A 227 -0.21 19.52 22.23
N VAL A 228 -1.18 18.97 22.95
CA VAL A 228 -1.13 18.77 24.41
C VAL A 228 -0.25 17.58 24.75
N SER A 229 -0.57 16.39 24.20
CA SER A 229 0.23 15.18 24.41
C SER A 229 1.48 15.11 23.53
N LYS A 230 1.58 15.98 22.51
CA LYS A 230 2.59 15.95 21.45
C LYS A 230 2.62 14.63 20.70
N THR A 231 1.47 13.96 20.60
CA THR A 231 1.32 12.75 19.80
C THR A 231 0.62 13.07 18.49
N ALA A 232 0.84 12.24 17.49
CA ALA A 232 0.15 12.36 16.21
C ALA A 232 -0.30 10.98 15.73
N SER A 233 -1.53 10.94 15.21
CA SER A 233 -2.18 9.76 14.67
C SER A 233 -2.42 9.93 13.16
N TYR A 234 -2.22 8.86 12.42
CA TYR A 234 -2.37 8.82 10.98
C TYR A 234 -3.10 7.54 10.59
N VAL A 235 -4.19 7.71 9.86
CA VAL A 235 -5.03 6.61 9.36
C VAL A 235 -5.14 6.78 7.86
N GLU A 236 -4.40 5.96 7.11
CA GLU A 236 -4.41 6.01 5.66
C GLU A 236 -5.50 5.10 5.08
N PRO A 237 -6.30 5.57 4.11
CA PRO A 237 -7.19 4.72 3.35
C PRO A 237 -6.51 4.10 2.11
N ASN A 238 -6.93 2.91 1.70
CA ASN A 238 -6.62 2.34 0.39
C ASN A 238 -7.88 2.22 -0.49
N ILE A 239 -7.68 2.04 -1.80
CA ILE A 239 -8.75 1.67 -2.73
C ILE A 239 -8.65 0.17 -2.99
N TRP A 240 -9.69 -0.61 -2.70
CA TRP A 240 -9.74 -2.01 -3.11
C TRP A 240 -9.96 -2.08 -4.62
N VAL A 241 -8.99 -2.68 -5.32
CA VAL A 241 -9.12 -2.99 -6.75
C VAL A 241 -9.04 -4.50 -6.94
N ILE A 242 -10.05 -5.08 -7.58
CA ILE A 242 -10.16 -6.52 -7.83
C ILE A 242 -9.81 -6.79 -9.29
N HIS A 243 -8.92 -7.75 -9.53
CA HIS A 243 -8.66 -8.35 -10.83
C HIS A 243 -9.20 -9.79 -10.79
N PRO A 244 -10.40 -10.05 -11.36
CA PRO A 244 -10.92 -11.41 -11.44
C PRO A 244 -9.96 -12.33 -12.19
N MET A 245 -9.81 -13.55 -11.70
CA MET A 245 -9.10 -14.61 -12.44
C MET A 245 -10.12 -15.39 -13.26
N HIS A 246 -9.73 -15.72 -14.49
CA HIS A 246 -10.49 -16.55 -15.42
C HIS A 246 -9.61 -17.71 -15.88
#